data_AF-A0A1V5KDM8-F1
#
_entry.id   AF-A0A1V5KDM8-F1
#
_cell.length_a   1.000
_cell.length_b   1.000
_cell.length_c   1.000
_cell.angle_alpha   90.00
_cell.angle_beta   90.00
_cell.angle_gamma   90.00
#
_symmetry.space_group_name_H-M   'P 1'
#
loop_
_entity.id
_entity.type
_entity.pdbx_description
1 polymer ?
#
loop_
_entity_poly.entity_id
_entity_poly.type
_entity_poly.pdbx_seq_one_letter_code
_entity_poly.pdbx_strand_id
1 'polypeptide(L)'
;MADALGLDPIDKAAWQMVQTPLRSWLADPKGVQQGRLPALTGLMEGLLMSGLAMQKTQSSRTASGAEHQFSHLWDNQHLRHNGSIPLHGFKVAIGSLAATALYHKLLHLSAGNFHHSADQVTDYWPRWQDIEKVIVRDFPHARIAGMVLQESREKYQTASAISERLKHLAGAWPDLQPRLQEQLPSAAELRQWLKQAGAPTHPEEIGLSLDRLQRSYRQAQLIRRRYTVLDLALESGAWTSALDALFAQNGFWQG
;
A
#
# COMPACT_ATOMS: atom_id res chain seq x y z
N MET A 1 6.49 8.27 5.84
CA MET A 1 6.70 7.18 6.83
C MET A 1 8.10 6.60 6.74
N ALA A 2 8.48 5.90 5.66
CA ALA A 2 9.82 5.30 5.54
C ALA A 2 10.97 6.32 5.70
N ASP A 3 10.81 7.51 5.12
CA ASP A 3 11.72 8.65 5.30
C ASP A 3 11.83 9.12 6.76
N ALA A 4 10.68 9.32 7.43
CA ALA A 4 10.64 9.69 8.84
C ALA A 4 11.27 8.63 9.77
N LEU A 5 11.31 7.37 9.34
CA LEU A 5 11.98 6.28 10.05
C LEU A 5 13.46 6.12 9.68
N GLY A 6 13.98 6.92 8.74
CA GLY A 6 15.35 6.83 8.23
C GLY A 6 15.62 5.58 7.38
N LEU A 7 14.58 4.88 6.91
CA LEU A 7 14.71 3.62 6.16
C LEU A 7 14.90 3.85 4.66
N ASP A 8 14.23 4.85 4.12
CA ASP A 8 14.27 5.17 2.69
C ASP A 8 13.97 6.67 2.50
N PRO A 9 15.01 7.52 2.43
CA PRO A 9 14.85 8.96 2.37
C PRO A 9 14.15 9.42 1.09
N ILE A 10 13.33 10.47 1.21
CA ILE A 10 12.68 11.07 0.05
C ILE A 10 13.70 11.91 -0.75
N ASP A 11 13.86 11.61 -2.05
CA ASP A 11 14.50 12.54 -2.98
C ASP A 11 13.57 13.74 -3.19
N LYS A 12 13.97 14.90 -2.65
CA LYS A 12 13.15 16.12 -2.65
C LYS A 12 12.79 16.60 -4.05
N ALA A 13 13.71 16.47 -5.00
CA ALA A 13 13.47 16.92 -6.37
C ALA A 13 12.50 15.97 -7.08
N ALA A 14 12.64 14.66 -6.91
CA ALA A 14 11.69 13.68 -7.43
C ALA A 14 10.30 13.81 -6.77
N TRP A 15 10.26 14.12 -5.48
CA TRP A 15 9.01 14.44 -4.79
C TRP A 15 8.32 15.65 -5.40
N GLN A 16 9.04 16.76 -5.60
CA GLN A 16 8.50 17.97 -6.20
C GLN A 16 8.03 17.75 -7.64
N MET A 17 8.74 16.92 -8.41
CA MET A 17 8.36 16.55 -9.78
C MET A 17 6.99 15.88 -9.86
N VAL A 18 6.60 15.09 -8.86
CA VAL A 18 5.38 14.27 -8.91
C VAL A 18 4.31 14.80 -7.97
N GLN A 19 4.62 14.96 -6.69
CA GLN A 19 3.60 15.18 -5.64
C GLN A 19 3.05 16.60 -5.62
N THR A 20 3.87 17.61 -5.96
CA THR A 20 3.43 19.02 -6.00
C THR A 20 2.32 19.26 -7.06
N PRO A 21 2.49 18.86 -8.33
CA PRO A 21 1.44 19.02 -9.35
C PRO A 21 0.37 17.91 -9.33
N LEU A 22 0.52 16.84 -8.55
CA LEU A 22 -0.35 15.66 -8.62
C LEU A 22 -1.84 15.99 -8.58
N ARG A 23 -2.26 16.88 -7.67
CA ARG A 23 -3.68 17.24 -7.52
C ARG A 23 -4.25 17.95 -8.75
N SER A 24 -3.47 18.74 -9.49
CA SER A 24 -3.96 19.38 -10.72
C SER A 24 -4.11 18.39 -11.85
N TRP A 25 -3.19 17.44 -11.99
CA TRP A 25 -3.29 16.36 -12.99
C TRP A 25 -4.49 15.45 -12.79
N LEU A 26 -4.91 15.26 -11.54
CA LEU A 26 -6.05 14.40 -11.18
C LEU A 26 -7.37 15.17 -11.02
N ALA A 27 -7.42 16.46 -11.34
CA ALA A 27 -8.55 17.33 -11.02
C ALA A 27 -9.84 17.03 -11.81
N ASP A 28 -9.76 16.34 -12.95
CA ASP A 28 -10.92 16.05 -13.82
C ASP A 28 -11.01 14.57 -14.25
N PRO A 29 -11.28 13.63 -13.32
CA PRO A 29 -11.37 12.21 -13.64
C PRO A 29 -12.50 11.89 -14.64
N LYS A 30 -13.62 12.61 -14.56
CA LYS A 30 -14.72 12.48 -15.53
C LYS A 30 -14.28 12.91 -16.94
N GLY A 31 -13.42 13.93 -17.04
CA GLY A 31 -12.84 14.35 -18.31
C GLY A 31 -11.95 13.29 -18.93
N VAL A 32 -11.18 12.55 -18.13
CA VAL A 32 -10.40 11.40 -18.60
C VAL A 32 -11.33 10.36 -19.23
N GLN A 33 -12.40 9.97 -18.54
CA GLN A 33 -13.37 9.00 -19.05
C GLN A 33 -14.07 9.44 -20.34
N GLN A 34 -14.31 10.74 -20.48
CA GLN A 34 -14.94 11.35 -21.66
C GLN A 34 -13.95 11.65 -22.80
N GLY A 35 -12.65 11.39 -22.61
CA GLY A 35 -11.61 11.71 -23.60
C GLY A 35 -11.37 13.22 -23.79
N ARG A 36 -11.67 14.05 -22.79
CA ARG A 36 -11.44 15.50 -22.87
C ARG A 36 -9.95 15.80 -22.88
N LEU A 37 -9.48 16.48 -23.93
CA LEU A 37 -8.05 16.74 -24.16
C LEU A 37 -7.33 17.34 -22.94
N PRO A 38 -7.82 18.40 -22.25
CA PRO A 38 -7.12 18.94 -21.08
C PRO A 38 -6.93 17.93 -19.94
N ALA A 39 -7.93 17.09 -19.67
CA ALA A 39 -7.85 16.06 -18.64
C ALA A 39 -6.86 14.95 -19.03
N LEU A 40 -6.88 14.53 -20.30
CA LEU A 40 -5.91 13.56 -20.83
C LEU A 40 -4.49 14.11 -20.81
N THR A 41 -4.29 15.40 -21.13
CA THR A 41 -2.98 16.05 -21.05
C THR A 41 -2.44 16.00 -19.63
N GLY A 42 -3.22 16.39 -18.63
CA GLY A 42 -2.81 16.32 -17.22
C GLY A 42 -2.46 14.89 -16.78
N LEU A 43 -3.27 13.90 -17.16
CA LEU A 43 -2.98 12.49 -16.89
C LEU A 43 -1.66 12.04 -17.54
N MET A 44 -1.45 12.37 -18.82
CA MET A 44 -0.23 11.99 -19.55
C MET A 44 1.01 12.67 -18.97
N GLU A 45 0.93 13.96 -18.61
CA GLU A 45 1.99 14.67 -17.90
C GLU A 45 2.34 13.97 -16.58
N GLY A 46 1.33 13.61 -15.78
CA GLY A 46 1.57 12.90 -14.51
C GLY A 46 2.24 11.54 -14.69
N LEU A 47 1.86 10.78 -15.72
CA LEU A 47 2.49 9.50 -16.05
C LEU A 47 3.94 9.68 -16.52
N LEU A 48 4.21 10.67 -17.39
CA LEU A 48 5.55 10.98 -17.87
C LEU A 48 6.46 11.45 -16.72
N MET A 49 5.97 12.36 -15.88
CA MET A 49 6.73 12.89 -14.74
C MET A 49 7.01 11.80 -13.71
N SER A 50 6.09 10.87 -13.49
CA SER A 50 6.33 9.68 -12.65
C SER A 50 7.45 8.81 -13.22
N GLY A 51 7.47 8.58 -14.54
CA GLY A 51 8.54 7.87 -15.24
C GLY A 51 9.90 8.56 -15.10
N LEU A 52 9.96 9.89 -15.30
CA LEU A 52 11.18 10.67 -15.14
C LEU A 52 11.67 10.69 -13.68
N ALA A 53 10.77 10.73 -12.71
CA ALA A 53 11.13 10.65 -11.29
C ALA A 53 11.71 9.27 -10.93
N MET A 54 11.16 8.18 -11.49
CA MET A 54 11.75 6.85 -11.34
C MET A 54 13.14 6.76 -11.98
N GLN A 55 13.31 7.33 -13.19
CA GLN A 55 14.61 7.39 -13.86
C GLN A 55 15.64 8.20 -13.05
N LYS A 56 15.24 9.33 -12.47
CA LYS A 56 16.13 10.14 -11.63
C LYS A 56 16.60 9.38 -10.38
N THR A 57 15.68 8.69 -9.72
CA THR A 57 15.94 8.02 -8.44
C THR A 57 16.47 6.59 -8.61
N GLN A 58 16.51 6.07 -9.84
CA GLN A 58 16.83 4.67 -10.14
C GLN A 58 15.98 3.69 -9.30
N SER A 59 14.74 4.08 -9.01
CA SER A 59 13.85 3.38 -8.10
C SER A 59 12.40 3.61 -8.46
N SER A 60 11.58 2.57 -8.37
CA SER A 60 10.13 2.71 -8.58
C SER A 60 9.41 3.40 -7.42
N ARG A 61 10.10 3.73 -6.31
CA ARG A 61 9.54 4.30 -5.08
C ARG A 61 8.61 5.50 -5.31
N THR A 62 8.93 6.33 -6.31
CA THR A 62 8.19 7.56 -6.60
C THR A 62 6.79 7.31 -7.17
N ALA A 63 6.54 6.12 -7.71
CA ALA A 63 5.28 5.75 -8.36
C ALA A 63 4.70 4.40 -7.89
N SER A 64 5.40 3.69 -7.00
CA SER A 64 5.07 2.32 -6.60
C SER A 64 5.25 2.11 -5.10
N GLY A 65 4.18 1.73 -4.42
CA GLY A 65 4.08 1.45 -3.00
C GLY A 65 3.26 0.18 -2.74
N ALA A 66 2.45 0.20 -1.69
CA ALA A 66 1.62 -0.93 -1.29
C ALA A 66 0.59 -1.32 -2.37
N GLU A 67 0.03 -0.33 -3.05
CA GLU A 67 -0.94 -0.51 -4.13
C GLU A 67 -0.39 -1.34 -5.30
N HIS A 68 0.89 -1.15 -5.64
CA HIS A 68 1.57 -1.98 -6.62
C HIS A 68 1.94 -3.36 -6.06
N GLN A 69 2.22 -3.50 -4.76
CA GLN A 69 2.44 -4.81 -4.16
C GLN A 69 1.19 -5.71 -4.31
N PHE A 70 -0.01 -5.15 -4.12
CA PHE A 70 -1.26 -5.86 -4.41
C PHE A 70 -1.35 -6.27 -5.89
N SER A 71 -1.13 -5.33 -6.82
CA SER A 71 -1.21 -5.61 -8.26
C SER A 71 -0.24 -6.72 -8.70
N HIS A 72 1.00 -6.70 -8.22
CA HIS A 72 2.02 -7.71 -8.52
C HIS A 72 1.74 -9.05 -7.85
N LEU A 73 1.19 -9.05 -6.62
CA LEU A 73 0.74 -10.27 -5.98
C LEU A 73 -0.29 -10.97 -6.87
N TRP A 74 -1.28 -10.23 -7.38
CA TRP A 74 -2.33 -10.81 -8.21
C TRP A 74 -1.83 -11.25 -9.59
N ASP A 75 -0.80 -10.61 -10.15
CA ASP A 75 -0.08 -11.13 -11.33
C ASP A 75 0.58 -12.47 -11.05
N ASN A 76 1.30 -12.57 -9.94
CA ASN A 76 1.97 -13.80 -9.51
C ASN A 76 0.97 -14.93 -9.19
N GLN A 77 -0.28 -14.59 -8.87
CA GLN A 77 -1.37 -15.54 -8.66
C GLN A 77 -2.21 -15.79 -9.92
N HIS A 78 -1.80 -15.27 -11.08
CA HIS A 78 -2.48 -15.43 -12.36
C HIS A 78 -3.97 -15.04 -12.29
N LEU A 79 -4.29 -13.94 -11.60
CA LEU A 79 -5.66 -13.41 -11.52
C LEU A 79 -6.26 -13.26 -12.92
N ARG A 80 -7.45 -13.83 -13.11
CA ARG A 80 -8.27 -13.69 -14.31
C ARG A 80 -9.69 -13.26 -13.95
N HIS A 81 -10.27 -12.45 -14.81
CA HIS A 81 -11.67 -12.06 -14.75
C HIS A 81 -12.25 -12.16 -16.16
N ASN A 82 -13.37 -12.85 -16.34
CA ASN A 82 -14.00 -13.08 -17.65
C ASN A 82 -13.02 -13.61 -18.72
N GLY A 83 -12.13 -14.53 -18.34
CA GLY A 83 -11.16 -15.16 -19.24
C GLY A 83 -9.88 -14.37 -19.52
N SER A 84 -9.80 -13.09 -19.14
CA SER A 84 -8.64 -12.23 -19.37
C SER A 84 -7.93 -11.82 -18.08
N ILE A 85 -6.68 -11.38 -18.19
CA ILE A 85 -5.94 -10.78 -17.07
C ILE A 85 -6.43 -9.33 -16.92
N PRO A 86 -6.90 -8.91 -15.73
CA PRO A 86 -7.29 -7.53 -15.51
C PRO A 86 -6.15 -6.56 -15.81
N LEU A 87 -6.47 -5.40 -16.38
CA LEU A 87 -5.48 -4.37 -16.70
C LEU A 87 -4.66 -3.98 -15.46
N HIS A 88 -3.39 -3.66 -15.65
CA HIS A 88 -2.50 -3.30 -14.53
C HIS A 88 -3.06 -2.12 -13.73
N GLY A 89 -3.51 -1.05 -14.40
CA GLY A 89 -4.11 0.12 -13.74
C GLY A 89 -5.39 -0.21 -12.96
N PHE A 90 -6.16 -1.21 -13.39
CA PHE A 90 -7.37 -1.65 -12.69
C PHE A 90 -7.04 -2.37 -11.37
N LYS A 91 -6.00 -3.20 -11.39
CA LYS A 91 -5.48 -3.81 -10.15
C LYS A 91 -4.86 -2.76 -9.23
N VAL A 92 -4.09 -1.82 -9.78
CA VAL A 92 -3.52 -0.72 -8.98
C VAL A 92 -4.64 0.15 -8.38
N ALA A 93 -5.76 0.38 -9.07
CA ALA A 93 -6.91 1.10 -8.52
C ALA A 93 -7.44 0.44 -7.23
N ILE A 94 -7.70 -0.87 -7.24
CA ILE A 94 -8.13 -1.61 -6.05
C ILE A 94 -7.03 -1.63 -4.97
N GLY A 95 -5.77 -1.80 -5.36
CA GLY A 95 -4.63 -1.72 -4.45
C GLY A 95 -4.50 -0.35 -3.77
N SER A 96 -4.80 0.75 -4.48
CA SER A 96 -4.77 2.11 -3.96
C SER A 96 -5.89 2.35 -2.97
N LEU A 97 -7.10 1.86 -3.24
CA LEU A 97 -8.20 1.87 -2.28
C LEU A 97 -7.85 1.07 -1.02
N ALA A 98 -7.25 -0.11 -1.18
CA ALA A 98 -6.81 -0.96 -0.07
C ALA A 98 -5.77 -0.29 0.83
N ALA A 99 -4.74 0.31 0.21
CA ALA A 99 -3.68 1.01 0.92
C ALA A 99 -4.21 2.27 1.59
N THR A 100 -4.98 3.11 0.89
CA THR A 100 -5.55 4.35 1.44
C THR A 100 -6.52 4.06 2.59
N ALA A 101 -7.42 3.08 2.45
CA ALA A 101 -8.33 2.72 3.54
C ALA A 101 -7.58 2.23 4.79
N LEU A 102 -6.48 1.48 4.61
CA LEU A 102 -5.62 1.08 5.73
C LEU A 102 -4.89 2.28 6.35
N TYR A 103 -4.33 3.18 5.54
CA TYR A 103 -3.75 4.43 6.04
C TYR A 103 -4.73 5.19 6.92
N HIS A 104 -5.97 5.39 6.47
CA HIS A 104 -6.99 6.09 7.24
C HIS A 104 -7.27 5.43 8.60
N LYS A 105 -7.29 4.09 8.67
CA LYS A 105 -7.41 3.39 9.96
C LYS A 105 -6.21 3.67 10.88
N LEU A 106 -4.99 3.60 10.35
CA LEU A 106 -3.78 3.83 11.14
C LEU A 106 -3.58 5.30 11.52
N LEU A 107 -4.12 6.24 10.75
CA LEU A 107 -4.09 7.68 11.06
C LEU A 107 -4.97 8.05 12.25
N HIS A 108 -5.78 7.14 12.79
CA HIS A 108 -6.47 7.34 14.08
C HIS A 108 -5.60 6.95 15.29
N LEU A 109 -4.43 6.35 15.08
CA LEU A 109 -3.50 6.04 16.16
C LEU A 109 -2.84 7.32 16.68
N SER A 110 -2.59 7.34 17.99
CA SER A 110 -1.79 8.37 18.66
C SER A 110 -0.34 7.90 18.81
N ALA A 111 0.57 8.80 19.13
CA ALA A 111 1.97 8.46 19.42
C ALA A 111 2.09 7.37 20.51
N GLY A 112 1.20 7.40 21.51
CA GLY A 112 1.16 6.41 22.59
C GLY A 112 0.87 4.99 22.12
N ASN A 113 0.20 4.81 20.98
CA ASN A 113 -0.06 3.50 20.40
C ASN A 113 1.18 2.82 19.79
N PHE A 114 2.33 3.51 19.71
CA PHE A 114 3.58 2.93 19.23
C PHE A 114 4.57 2.64 20.37
N HIS A 115 4.21 2.89 21.63
CA HIS A 115 5.08 2.59 22.77
C HIS A 115 4.98 1.12 23.17
N HIS A 116 5.57 0.24 22.38
CA HIS A 116 5.63 -1.19 22.66
C HIS A 116 7.03 -1.58 23.12
N SER A 117 7.13 -2.29 24.25
CA SER A 117 8.38 -2.93 24.68
C SER A 117 8.72 -4.12 23.78
N ALA A 118 9.97 -4.58 23.80
CA ALA A 118 10.37 -5.77 23.06
C ALA A 118 9.57 -7.03 23.45
N ASP A 119 9.15 -7.13 24.72
CA ASP A 119 8.30 -8.23 25.20
C ASP A 119 6.90 -8.14 24.60
N GLN A 120 6.28 -6.94 24.64
CA GLN A 120 4.97 -6.72 24.01
C GLN A 120 5.00 -6.98 22.50
N VAL A 121 6.08 -6.58 21.82
CA VAL A 121 6.27 -6.90 20.39
C VAL A 121 6.36 -8.41 20.18
N THR A 122 7.02 -9.15 21.07
CA THR A 122 7.18 -10.61 20.95
C THR A 122 5.83 -11.34 20.99
N ASP A 123 4.82 -10.79 21.68
CA ASP A 123 3.50 -11.39 21.78
C ASP A 123 2.75 -11.45 20.44
N TYR A 124 2.95 -10.48 19.55
CA TYR A 124 2.22 -10.39 18.27
C TYR A 124 3.12 -10.47 17.03
N TRP A 125 4.42 -10.19 17.14
CA TRP A 125 5.33 -10.22 16.02
C TRP A 125 5.64 -11.67 15.62
N PRO A 126 5.31 -12.10 14.40
CA PRO A 126 5.44 -13.49 14.01
C PRO A 126 6.90 -13.90 13.97
N ARG A 127 7.22 -15.06 14.55
CA ARG A 127 8.57 -15.64 14.45
C ARG A 127 8.88 -15.98 13.00
N TRP A 128 10.15 -15.88 12.62
CA TRP A 128 10.59 -16.22 11.26
C TRP A 128 10.06 -17.57 10.76
N GLN A 129 10.14 -18.62 11.58
CA GLN A 129 9.68 -19.96 11.22
C GLN A 129 8.19 -20.01 10.87
N ASP A 130 7.37 -19.16 11.51
CA ASP A 130 5.94 -19.08 11.23
C ASP A 130 5.67 -18.28 9.94
N ILE A 131 6.45 -17.23 9.68
CA ILE A 131 6.42 -16.50 8.39
C ILE A 131 6.81 -17.42 7.24
N GLU A 132 7.88 -18.20 7.38
CA GLU A 132 8.37 -19.14 6.37
C GLU A 132 7.30 -20.19 6.01
N LYS A 133 6.63 -20.77 7.02
CA LYS A 133 5.50 -21.69 6.81
C LYS A 133 4.35 -21.03 6.05
N VAL A 134 4.01 -19.79 6.40
CA VAL A 134 2.96 -19.03 5.70
C VAL A 134 3.35 -18.79 4.24
N ILE A 135 4.61 -18.43 3.94
CA ILE A 135 5.06 -18.21 2.57
C ILE A 135 4.98 -19.51 1.75
N VAL A 136 5.47 -20.63 2.28
CA VAL A 136 5.40 -21.92 1.59
C VAL A 136 3.95 -22.34 1.33
N ARG A 137 3.04 -22.08 2.26
CA ARG A 137 1.60 -22.37 2.12
C ARG A 137 0.93 -21.47 1.08
N ASP A 138 1.19 -20.17 1.13
CA ASP A 138 0.45 -19.16 0.37
C ASP A 138 0.98 -18.95 -1.05
N PHE A 139 2.22 -19.37 -1.33
CA PHE A 139 2.90 -19.25 -2.62
C PHE A 139 3.34 -20.63 -3.13
N PRO A 140 2.43 -21.45 -3.69
CA PRO A 140 2.72 -22.85 -4.05
C PRO A 140 3.73 -23.01 -5.18
N HIS A 141 3.94 -21.97 -6.00
CA HIS A 141 4.95 -21.98 -7.05
C HIS A 141 6.35 -21.74 -6.47
N ALA A 142 7.21 -22.77 -6.49
CA ALA A 142 8.54 -22.75 -5.87
C ALA A 142 9.40 -21.53 -6.22
N ARG A 143 9.39 -21.07 -7.49
CA ARG A 143 10.12 -19.87 -7.90
C ARG A 143 9.60 -18.61 -7.22
N ILE A 144 8.28 -18.46 -7.13
CA ILE A 144 7.65 -17.31 -6.46
C ILE A 144 7.91 -17.40 -4.96
N ALA A 145 7.69 -18.57 -4.35
CA ALA A 145 7.97 -18.79 -2.93
C ALA A 145 9.42 -18.43 -2.57
N GLY A 146 10.39 -18.85 -3.38
CA GLY A 146 11.82 -18.52 -3.19
C GLY A 146 12.10 -17.02 -3.22
N MET A 147 11.52 -16.28 -4.18
CA MET A 147 11.66 -14.82 -4.23
C MET A 147 11.01 -14.14 -3.02
N VAL A 148 9.82 -14.58 -2.61
CA VAL A 148 9.11 -14.04 -1.44
C VAL A 148 9.85 -14.35 -0.14
N LEU A 149 10.42 -15.55 -0.01
CA LEU A 149 11.27 -15.93 1.12
C LEU A 149 12.50 -15.02 1.21
N GLN A 150 13.18 -14.79 0.08
CA GLN A 150 14.33 -13.89 0.04
C GLN A 150 13.94 -12.47 0.47
N GLU A 151 12.92 -11.87 -0.16
CA GLU A 151 12.46 -10.51 0.17
C GLU A 151 12.00 -10.38 1.63
N SER A 152 11.27 -11.39 2.14
CA SER A 152 10.80 -11.42 3.53
C SER A 152 11.95 -11.62 4.51
N ARG A 153 12.95 -12.45 4.19
CA ARG A 153 14.12 -12.71 5.04
C ARG A 153 14.99 -11.48 5.18
N GLU A 154 15.25 -10.79 4.07
CA GLU A 154 16.04 -9.56 4.06
C GLU A 154 15.34 -8.41 4.80
N LYS A 155 13.99 -8.40 4.84
CA LYS A 155 13.22 -7.41 5.58
C LYS A 155 13.03 -7.74 7.06
N TYR A 156 13.02 -9.03 7.43
CA TYR A 156 12.67 -9.47 8.78
C TYR A 156 13.54 -8.82 9.85
N GLN A 157 12.91 -8.43 10.96
CA GLN A 157 13.57 -7.79 12.10
C GLN A 157 13.24 -8.51 13.40
N THR A 158 14.11 -8.34 14.39
CA THR A 158 13.87 -8.83 15.75
C THR A 158 12.82 -7.98 16.46
N ALA A 159 12.15 -8.54 17.47
CA ALA A 159 11.17 -7.80 18.28
C ALA A 159 11.79 -6.54 18.92
N SER A 160 13.05 -6.62 19.37
CA SER A 160 13.78 -5.46 19.89
C SER A 160 13.98 -4.37 18.83
N ALA A 161 14.35 -4.73 17.59
CA ALA A 161 14.52 -3.75 16.51
C ALA A 161 13.19 -3.10 16.11
N ILE A 162 12.08 -3.86 16.13
CA ILE A 162 10.74 -3.33 15.92
C ILE A 162 10.33 -2.38 17.05
N SER A 163 10.54 -2.75 18.32
CA SER A 163 10.31 -1.87 19.48
C SER A 163 11.05 -0.53 19.33
N GLU A 164 12.34 -0.54 18.97
CA GLU A 164 13.10 0.70 18.75
C GLU A 164 12.56 1.54 17.59
N ARG A 165 12.17 0.89 16.48
CA ARG A 165 11.55 1.58 15.35
C ARG A 165 10.22 2.23 15.72
N LEU A 166 9.40 1.55 16.52
CA LEU A 166 8.11 2.09 16.98
C LEU A 166 8.32 3.26 17.96
N LYS A 167 9.33 3.21 18.84
CA LYS A 167 9.71 4.37 19.68
C LYS A 167 10.12 5.58 18.83
N HIS A 168 10.94 5.36 17.80
CA HIS A 168 11.29 6.43 16.87
C HIS A 168 10.04 6.97 16.16
N LEU A 169 9.16 6.08 15.69
CA LEU A 169 7.90 6.48 15.07
C LEU A 169 7.04 7.31 16.04
N ALA A 170 6.94 6.91 17.31
CA ALA A 170 6.18 7.62 18.32
C ALA A 170 6.65 9.07 18.48
N GLY A 171 7.96 9.30 18.48
CA GLY A 171 8.56 10.63 18.52
C GLY A 171 8.28 11.46 17.26
N ALA A 172 8.31 10.83 16.08
CA ALA A 172 8.05 11.50 14.80
C ALA A 172 6.55 11.65 14.45
N TRP A 173 5.66 10.90 15.11
CA TRP A 173 4.25 10.81 14.74
C TRP A 173 3.48 12.13 14.81
N PRO A 174 3.65 12.98 15.84
CA PRO A 174 2.94 14.26 15.93
C PRO A 174 3.16 15.17 14.70
N ASP A 175 4.34 15.13 14.10
CA ASP A 175 4.67 15.90 12.90
C ASP A 175 4.30 15.15 11.61
N LEU A 176 4.45 13.82 11.61
CA LEU A 176 4.21 12.98 10.44
C LEU A 176 2.71 12.80 10.14
N GLN A 177 1.88 12.63 11.17
CA GLN A 177 0.45 12.34 11.02
C GLN A 177 -0.31 13.45 10.27
N PRO A 178 -0.18 14.74 10.61
CA PRO A 178 -0.84 15.82 9.86
C PRO A 178 -0.38 15.90 8.41
N ARG A 179 0.91 15.72 8.14
CA ARG A 179 1.47 15.71 6.78
C ARG A 179 0.91 14.57 5.93
N LEU A 180 0.72 13.39 6.53
CA LEU A 180 0.07 12.26 5.86
C LEU A 180 -1.41 12.53 5.58
N GLN A 181 -2.13 13.14 6.52
CA GLN A 181 -3.54 13.52 6.34
C GLN A 181 -3.72 14.56 5.24
N GLU A 182 -2.82 15.53 5.13
CA GLU A 182 -2.84 16.54 4.05
C GLU A 182 -2.52 15.94 2.68
N GLN A 183 -1.56 15.00 2.63
CA GLN A 183 -1.14 14.38 1.38
C GLN A 183 -2.16 13.39 0.81
N LEU A 184 -2.80 12.59 1.67
CA LEU A 184 -3.67 11.49 1.24
C LEU A 184 -5.12 11.98 1.03
N PRO A 185 -5.77 11.63 -0.10
CA PRO A 185 -7.22 11.76 -0.19
C PRO A 185 -7.90 10.79 0.80
N SER A 186 -9.15 11.05 1.15
CA SER A 186 -9.98 10.04 1.80
C SER A 186 -10.22 8.84 0.87
N ALA A 187 -10.45 7.66 1.46
CA ALA A 187 -10.77 6.47 0.68
C ALA A 187 -12.07 6.65 -0.13
N ALA A 188 -13.01 7.46 0.38
CA ALA A 188 -14.25 7.81 -0.32
C ALA A 188 -14.00 8.74 -1.52
N GLU A 189 -13.19 9.78 -1.35
CA GLU A 189 -12.78 10.68 -2.46
C GLU A 189 -12.04 9.91 -3.54
N LEU A 190 -11.07 9.07 -3.16
CA LEU A 190 -10.33 8.25 -4.12
C LEU A 190 -11.25 7.30 -4.89
N ARG A 191 -12.20 6.65 -4.19
CA ARG A 191 -13.22 5.80 -4.83
C ARG A 191 -14.06 6.58 -5.82
N GLN A 192 -14.46 7.82 -5.47
CA GLN A 192 -15.23 8.68 -6.35
C GLN A 192 -14.42 9.08 -7.60
N TRP A 193 -13.15 9.45 -7.44
CA TRP A 193 -12.27 9.77 -8.58
C TRP A 193 -12.11 8.57 -9.53
N LEU A 194 -11.86 7.37 -8.99
CA LEU A 194 -11.76 6.15 -9.78
C LEU A 194 -13.06 5.84 -10.52
N LYS A 195 -14.21 5.91 -9.83
CA LYS A 195 -15.53 5.72 -10.45
C LYS A 195 -15.77 6.70 -11.59
N GLN A 196 -15.44 7.97 -11.41
CA GLN A 196 -15.57 9.00 -12.44
C GLN A 196 -14.64 8.77 -13.64
N ALA A 197 -13.45 8.22 -13.41
CA ALA A 197 -12.52 7.81 -14.46
C ALA A 197 -12.92 6.51 -15.18
N GLY A 198 -13.98 5.82 -14.74
CA GLY A 198 -14.38 4.52 -15.28
C GLY A 198 -13.48 3.36 -14.85
N ALA A 199 -12.72 3.53 -13.76
CA ALA A 199 -11.90 2.49 -13.16
C ALA A 199 -12.70 1.68 -12.13
N PRO A 200 -12.35 0.41 -11.89
CA PRO A 200 -13.01 -0.42 -10.89
C PRO A 200 -12.80 0.14 -9.48
N THR A 201 -13.83 -0.03 -8.66
CA THR A 201 -13.88 0.48 -7.28
C THR A 201 -14.15 -0.60 -6.24
N HIS A 202 -14.59 -1.77 -6.69
CA HIS A 202 -14.80 -2.96 -5.87
C HIS A 202 -13.96 -4.12 -6.42
N PRO A 203 -13.35 -4.97 -5.56
CA PRO A 203 -12.49 -6.08 -6.00
C PRO A 203 -13.18 -7.07 -6.95
N GLU A 204 -14.49 -7.25 -6.82
CA GLU A 204 -15.24 -8.17 -7.69
C GLU A 204 -15.24 -7.73 -9.17
N GLU A 205 -15.13 -6.42 -9.44
CA GLU A 205 -15.02 -5.86 -10.79
C GLU A 205 -13.72 -6.27 -11.52
N ILE A 206 -12.75 -6.83 -10.77
CA ILE A 206 -11.51 -7.41 -11.31
C ILE A 206 -11.38 -8.91 -11.00
N GLY A 207 -12.47 -9.57 -10.58
CA GLY A 207 -12.51 -11.00 -10.30
C GLY A 207 -11.89 -11.41 -8.96
N LEU A 208 -11.83 -10.50 -7.99
CA LEU A 208 -11.39 -10.80 -6.63
C LEU A 208 -12.59 -10.83 -5.67
N SER A 209 -12.73 -11.92 -4.92
CA SER A 209 -13.66 -11.95 -3.78
C SER A 209 -13.12 -11.12 -2.60
N LEU A 210 -13.99 -10.69 -1.71
CA LEU A 210 -13.61 -9.99 -0.48
C LEU A 210 -12.66 -10.83 0.41
N ASP A 211 -12.92 -12.13 0.56
CA ASP A 211 -12.03 -13.04 1.29
C ASP A 211 -10.61 -13.07 0.69
N ARG A 212 -10.53 -13.14 -0.65
CA ARG A 212 -9.24 -13.13 -1.34
C ARG A 212 -8.54 -11.79 -1.19
N LEU A 213 -9.27 -10.68 -1.24
CA LEU A 213 -8.71 -9.36 -0.98
C LEU A 213 -8.18 -9.25 0.45
N GLN A 214 -8.92 -9.72 1.45
CA GLN A 214 -8.50 -9.69 2.85
C GLN A 214 -7.20 -10.47 3.06
N ARG A 215 -7.10 -11.69 2.50
CA ARG A 215 -5.84 -12.47 2.50
C ARG A 215 -4.70 -11.77 1.76
N SER A 216 -5.03 -11.02 0.70
CA SER A 216 -4.03 -10.31 -0.11
C SER A 216 -3.27 -9.25 0.68
N TYR A 217 -3.82 -8.66 1.76
CA TYR A 217 -3.09 -7.70 2.58
C TYR A 217 -1.80 -8.31 3.13
N ARG A 218 -1.90 -9.50 3.73
CA ARG A 218 -0.74 -10.19 4.30
C ARG A 218 0.21 -10.66 3.22
N GLN A 219 -0.32 -11.22 2.14
CA GLN A 219 0.50 -11.73 1.04
C GLN A 219 1.26 -10.61 0.34
N ALA A 220 0.62 -9.47 0.06
CA ALA A 220 1.24 -8.31 -0.57
C ALA A 220 2.36 -7.72 0.30
N GLN A 221 2.18 -7.75 1.63
CA GLN A 221 3.21 -7.32 2.56
C GLN A 221 4.49 -8.16 2.45
N LEU A 222 4.40 -9.45 2.09
CA LEU A 222 5.55 -10.35 2.05
C LEU A 222 6.36 -10.26 0.74
N ILE A 223 5.76 -9.83 -0.38
CA ILE A 223 6.40 -9.96 -1.70
C ILE A 223 7.52 -8.95 -1.98
N ARG A 224 7.76 -7.96 -1.11
CA ARG A 224 8.80 -6.94 -1.28
C ARG A 224 9.38 -6.52 0.08
N ARG A 225 10.69 -6.23 0.11
CA ARG A 225 11.41 -5.69 1.28
C ARG A 225 11.10 -4.22 1.60
N ARG A 226 10.42 -3.52 0.69
CA ARG A 226 10.08 -2.10 0.80
C ARG A 226 9.16 -1.85 1.99
N TYR A 227 9.49 -0.88 2.83
CA TYR A 227 8.62 -0.44 3.93
C TYR A 227 7.41 0.37 3.41
N THR A 228 6.20 -0.11 3.69
CA THR A 228 4.92 0.53 3.33
C THR A 228 3.93 0.54 4.50
N VAL A 229 2.70 1.00 4.25
CA VAL A 229 1.61 0.99 5.24
C VAL A 229 1.28 -0.42 5.75
N LEU A 230 1.54 -1.45 4.94
CA LEU A 230 1.34 -2.84 5.34
C LEU A 230 2.33 -3.23 6.45
N ASP A 231 3.58 -2.76 6.37
CA ASP A 231 4.58 -3.01 7.41
C ASP A 231 4.24 -2.23 8.68
N LEU A 232 3.81 -0.98 8.56
CA LEU A 232 3.36 -0.19 9.73
C LEU A 232 2.21 -0.88 10.47
N ALA A 233 1.19 -1.36 9.74
CA ALA A 233 0.05 -2.05 10.36
C ALA A 233 0.50 -3.27 11.17
N LEU A 234 1.47 -4.03 10.64
CA LEU A 234 1.99 -5.22 11.30
C LEU A 234 2.86 -4.87 12.51
N GLU A 235 3.80 -3.95 12.34
CA GLU A 235 4.74 -3.56 13.39
C GLU A 235 4.03 -2.89 14.56
N SER A 236 3.02 -2.06 14.31
CA SER A 236 2.24 -1.39 15.36
C SER A 236 1.26 -2.32 16.09
N GLY A 237 1.16 -3.59 15.73
CA GLY A 237 0.18 -4.52 16.30
C GLY A 237 -1.28 -4.21 15.92
N ALA A 238 -1.52 -3.16 15.13
CA ALA A 238 -2.86 -2.74 14.70
C ALA A 238 -3.44 -3.58 13.56
N TRP A 239 -2.70 -4.57 13.05
CA TRP A 239 -3.07 -5.36 11.88
C TRP A 239 -4.48 -5.94 11.97
N THR A 240 -4.77 -6.72 13.02
CA THR A 240 -6.04 -7.41 13.18
C THR A 240 -7.19 -6.43 13.32
N SER A 241 -7.08 -5.46 14.23
CA SER A 241 -8.14 -4.46 14.45
C SER A 241 -8.40 -3.59 13.22
N ALA A 242 -7.36 -3.23 12.47
CA ALA A 242 -7.50 -2.46 11.24
C ALA A 242 -8.21 -3.28 10.14
N LEU A 243 -7.80 -4.52 9.90
CA LEU A 243 -8.44 -5.36 8.89
C LEU A 243 -9.88 -5.72 9.28
N ASP A 244 -10.15 -6.09 10.52
CA ASP A 244 -11.50 -6.38 10.99
C ASP A 244 -12.43 -5.17 10.76
N ALA A 245 -11.95 -3.96 11.05
CA ALA A 245 -12.72 -2.73 10.82
C ALA A 245 -12.92 -2.39 9.32
N LEU A 246 -12.03 -2.84 8.42
CA LEU A 246 -12.17 -2.64 6.98
C LEU A 246 -13.19 -3.60 6.36
N PHE A 247 -13.30 -4.82 6.89
CA PHE A 247 -14.12 -5.90 6.34
C PHE A 247 -15.42 -6.18 7.13
N ALA A 248 -15.61 -5.55 8.30
CA ALA A 248 -16.87 -5.58 9.07
C ALA A 248 -18.07 -5.15 8.22
N GLN A 249 -19.30 -5.47 8.66
CA GLN A 249 -20.54 -5.19 7.92
C GLN A 249 -20.74 -3.72 7.50
N ASN A 250 -20.21 -2.77 8.28
CA ASN A 250 -20.21 -1.34 8.00
C ASN A 250 -18.81 -0.81 7.62
N GLY A 251 -17.89 -1.71 7.31
CA GLY A 251 -16.53 -1.44 6.90
C GLY A 251 -16.45 -0.94 5.45
N PHE A 252 -15.29 -0.40 5.09
CA PHE A 252 -15.06 0.21 3.78
C PHE A 252 -15.36 -0.72 2.60
N TRP A 253 -15.11 -2.02 2.77
CA TRP A 253 -15.28 -3.00 1.69
C TRP A 253 -16.70 -3.59 1.57
N GLN A 254 -17.62 -3.23 2.46
CA GLN A 254 -19.03 -3.68 2.38
C GLN A 254 -19.95 -2.65 1.69
N GLY A 255 -19.44 -1.46 1.35
CA GLY A 255 -20.14 -0.43 0.57
C GLY A 255 -19.44 -0.14 -0.76
#